data_AF-A0A959J859-F1
#
_entry.id   AF-A0A959J859-F1
#
_cell.length_a   1.000
_cell.length_b   1.000
_cell.length_c   1.000
_cell.angle_alpha   90.00
_cell.angle_beta   90.00
_cell.angle_gamma   90.00
#
_symmetry.space_group_name_H-M   'P 1'
#
loop_
_entity.id
_entity.type
_entity.pdbx_description
1 polymer ?
#
loop_
_entity_poly.entity_id
_entity_poly.type
_entity_poly.pdbx_seq_one_letter_code
_entity_poly.pdbx_strand_id
1 'polypeptide(L)'
;MGFCLGGKWCRTQDCKERCKGWFGAQPDIERSCKNACKANSGLTKDDFLCSGNWIDQQIIFAAYGYDPCTGDNTTIEDYFDPLDDRAREDAKPEKYKDLIIIVAAILLLALAALIYIKMK
;
A
#
# COMPACT_ATOMS: atom_id res chain seq x y z
N MET A 1 34.00 -8.01 -3.89
CA MET A 1 32.73 -8.76 -3.76
C MET A 1 32.72 -9.39 -2.38
N GLY A 2 32.10 -8.72 -1.41
CA GLY A 2 32.10 -9.16 -0.01
C GLY A 2 31.12 -10.31 0.17
N PHE A 3 31.62 -11.43 0.70
CA PHE A 3 30.82 -12.61 1.02
C PHE A 3 29.73 -12.24 2.03
N CYS A 4 28.49 -12.23 1.56
CA CYS A 4 27.33 -11.95 2.37
C CYS A 4 26.91 -13.24 3.11
N LEU A 5 27.54 -13.50 4.26
CA LEU A 5 27.26 -14.66 5.12
C LEU A 5 25.88 -14.51 5.81
N GLY A 6 24.82 -14.95 5.13
CA GLY A 6 23.56 -15.46 5.70
C GLY A 6 22.66 -14.52 6.54
N GLY A 7 23.11 -13.29 6.84
CA GLY A 7 22.41 -12.35 7.72
C GLY A 7 21.20 -11.67 7.09
N LYS A 8 20.25 -11.22 7.91
CA LYS A 8 19.08 -10.41 7.50
C LYS A 8 19.48 -9.20 6.64
N TRP A 9 20.63 -8.60 6.94
CA TRP A 9 21.19 -7.46 6.21
C TRP A 9 21.54 -7.77 4.75
N CYS A 10 22.13 -8.96 4.50
CA CYS A 10 22.45 -9.42 3.15
C CYS A 10 21.19 -9.68 2.33
N ARG A 11 20.17 -10.29 2.93
CA ARG A 11 18.86 -10.49 2.27
C ARG A 11 18.20 -9.16 1.91
N THR A 12 18.34 -8.15 2.76
CA THR A 12 17.84 -6.80 2.46
C THR A 12 18.64 -6.15 1.31
N GLN A 13 19.96 -6.35 1.23
CA GLN A 13 20.75 -5.86 0.10
C GLN A 13 20.38 -6.57 -1.21
N ASP A 14 20.30 -7.90 -1.22
CA ASP A 14 19.87 -8.67 -2.39
C ASP A 14 18.47 -8.26 -2.85
N CYS A 15 17.55 -8.00 -1.92
CA CYS A 15 16.24 -7.45 -2.24
C CYS A 15 16.35 -6.09 -2.93
N LYS A 16 17.19 -5.18 -2.44
CA LYS A 16 17.40 -3.86 -3.06
C LYS A 16 18.04 -3.96 -4.45
N GLU A 17 18.96 -4.91 -4.67
CA GLU A 17 19.53 -5.15 -6.00
C GLU A 17 18.49 -5.72 -6.96
N ARG A 18 17.66 -6.66 -6.51
CA ARG A 18 16.52 -7.17 -7.31
C ARG A 18 15.55 -6.04 -7.70
N CYS A 19 15.19 -5.16 -6.76
CA CYS A 19 14.38 -3.97 -7.06
C CYS A 19 14.99 -3.08 -8.15
N LYS A 20 16.32 -2.91 -8.13
CA LYS A 20 17.04 -2.15 -9.16
C LYS A 20 17.00 -2.87 -10.52
N GLY A 21 17.07 -4.20 -10.53
CA GLY A 21 16.92 -5.01 -11.73
C GLY A 21 15.51 -4.94 -12.33
N TRP A 22 14.47 -4.88 -11.50
CA TRP A 22 13.07 -4.84 -11.97
C TRP A 22 12.60 -3.44 -12.37
N PHE A 23 13.04 -2.41 -11.65
CA PHE A 23 12.49 -1.05 -11.75
C PHE A 23 13.54 0.02 -12.01
N GLY A 24 14.75 -0.33 -12.46
CA GLY A 24 15.85 0.64 -12.63
C GLY A 24 15.58 1.78 -13.63
N ALA A 25 14.55 1.65 -14.48
CA ALA A 25 14.10 2.72 -15.37
C ALA A 25 13.04 3.64 -14.74
N GLN A 26 12.54 3.31 -13.55
CA GLN A 26 11.41 3.95 -12.88
C GLN A 26 11.81 4.31 -11.44
N PRO A 27 12.42 5.50 -11.23
CA PRO A 27 13.05 5.83 -9.96
C PRO A 27 12.08 5.85 -8.77
N ASP A 28 10.80 6.19 -9.00
CA ASP A 28 9.78 6.24 -7.95
C ASP A 28 9.40 4.84 -7.46
N ILE A 29 9.17 3.92 -8.39
CA ILE A 29 8.83 2.52 -8.11
C ILE A 29 10.04 1.80 -7.50
N GLU A 30 11.25 2.06 -8.02
CA GLU A 30 12.49 1.54 -7.46
C GLU A 30 12.67 1.95 -5.99
N ARG A 31 12.38 3.21 -5.66
CA ARG A 31 12.48 3.72 -4.29
C ARG A 31 11.49 3.06 -3.35
N SER A 32 10.24 2.91 -3.80
CA SER A 32 9.19 2.20 -3.05
C SER A 32 9.55 0.73 -2.82
N CYS A 33 10.10 0.04 -3.82
CA CYS A 33 10.55 -1.35 -3.73
C CYS A 33 11.67 -1.50 -2.70
N LYS A 34 12.68 -0.61 -2.76
CA LYS A 34 13.79 -0.61 -1.79
C LYS A 34 13.33 -0.34 -0.36
N ASN A 35 12.25 0.42 -0.17
CA ASN A 35 11.65 0.64 1.14
C ASN A 35 10.88 -0.60 1.62
N ALA A 36 10.11 -1.26 0.75
CA ALA A 36 9.43 -2.52 1.05
C ALA A 36 10.41 -3.63 1.50
N CYS A 37 11.61 -3.68 0.88
CA CYS A 37 12.69 -4.59 1.28
C CYS A 37 13.15 -4.46 2.75
N LYS A 38 12.90 -3.33 3.42
CA LYS A 38 13.21 -3.16 4.85
C LYS A 38 12.24 -3.95 5.73
N ALA A 39 10.98 -4.07 5.29
CA ALA A 39 9.93 -4.79 5.99
C ALA A 39 9.91 -6.28 5.61
N ASN A 40 10.05 -6.58 4.31
CA ASN A 40 10.12 -7.95 3.80
C ASN A 40 11.29 -8.11 2.82
N SER A 41 12.38 -8.74 3.27
CA SER A 41 13.55 -9.01 2.42
C SER A 41 13.34 -10.15 1.42
N GLY A 42 12.27 -10.94 1.59
CA GLY A 42 11.89 -12.04 0.68
C GLY A 42 10.99 -11.59 -0.47
N LEU A 43 10.69 -10.30 -0.57
CA LEU A 43 9.77 -9.71 -1.54
C LEU A 43 10.10 -10.16 -2.98
N THR A 44 9.08 -10.64 -3.69
CA THR A 44 9.15 -10.93 -5.14
C THR A 44 8.59 -9.73 -5.94
N LYS A 45 8.82 -9.73 -7.25
CA LYS A 45 8.30 -8.67 -8.14
C LYS A 45 6.77 -8.64 -8.09
N ASP A 46 6.15 -9.82 -8.16
CA ASP A 46 4.69 -9.94 -8.13
C ASP A 46 4.14 -9.62 -6.75
N ASP A 47 4.78 -10.02 -5.65
CA ASP A 47 4.34 -9.59 -4.31
C ASP A 47 4.38 -8.06 -4.16
N PHE A 48 5.36 -7.40 -4.76
CA PHE A 48 5.48 -5.95 -4.67
C PHE A 48 4.44 -5.22 -5.50
N LEU A 49 4.21 -5.68 -6.74
CA LEU A 49 3.25 -5.07 -7.66
C LEU A 49 1.81 -5.43 -7.30
N CYS A 50 1.55 -6.69 -6.95
CA CYS A 50 0.20 -7.27 -6.86
C CYS A 50 -0.38 -7.33 -5.44
N SER A 51 0.41 -7.21 -4.38
CA SER A 51 -0.15 -7.40 -3.02
C SER A 51 -1.05 -6.25 -2.54
N GLY A 52 -1.06 -5.09 -3.22
CA GLY A 52 -1.77 -3.88 -2.78
C GLY A 52 -1.27 -3.28 -1.46
N ASN A 53 -0.24 -3.86 -0.84
CA ASN A 53 0.30 -3.42 0.45
C ASN A 53 1.39 -2.35 0.32
N TRP A 54 2.09 -2.33 -0.81
CA TRP A 54 3.26 -1.47 -1.02
C TRP A 54 3.00 -0.36 -2.01
N ILE A 55 2.11 -0.62 -2.97
CA ILE A 55 1.76 0.33 -4.01
C ILE A 55 0.33 0.08 -4.44
N ASP A 56 -0.33 1.17 -4.83
CA ASP A 56 -1.63 1.07 -5.50
C ASP A 56 -1.39 0.58 -6.93
N GLN A 57 -1.85 -0.63 -7.19
CA GLN A 57 -1.77 -1.30 -8.49
C GLN A 57 -2.26 -0.40 -9.62
N GLN A 58 -3.34 0.34 -9.37
CA GLN A 58 -3.98 1.17 -10.39
C GLN A 58 -3.05 2.29 -10.85
N ILE A 59 -2.44 3.00 -9.91
CA ILE A 59 -1.55 4.13 -10.23
C ILE A 59 -0.37 3.67 -11.09
N ILE A 60 0.17 2.47 -10.83
CA ILE A 60 1.28 1.93 -11.60
C ILE A 60 0.84 1.44 -12.97
N PHE A 61 -0.33 0.80 -13.08
CA PHE A 61 -0.87 0.40 -14.38
C PHE A 61 -1.11 1.59 -15.29
N ALA A 62 -1.74 2.67 -14.80
CA ALA A 62 -1.92 3.89 -15.57
C ALA A 62 -0.61 4.58 -15.95
N ALA A 63 0.33 4.70 -15.02
CA ALA A 63 1.53 5.50 -15.23
C ALA A 63 2.61 4.77 -16.04
N TYR A 64 2.67 3.44 -15.94
CA TYR A 64 3.79 2.66 -16.47
C TYR A 64 3.38 1.47 -17.35
N GLY A 65 2.08 1.23 -17.54
CA GLY A 65 1.58 0.21 -18.47
C GLY A 65 1.90 -1.23 -18.09
N TYR A 66 1.98 -1.52 -16.79
CA TYR A 66 2.10 -2.91 -16.32
C TYR A 66 0.81 -3.70 -16.59
N ASP A 67 0.93 -5.03 -16.71
CA ASP A 67 -0.20 -5.94 -16.91
C ASP A 67 -0.88 -6.24 -15.56
N PRO A 68 -2.23 -6.25 -15.44
CA PRO A 68 -2.94 -6.65 -14.23
C PRO A 68 -2.49 -8.01 -13.69
N CYS A 69 -2.48 -8.11 -12.37
CA CYS A 69 -2.04 -9.30 -11.68
C CYS A 69 -3.02 -10.47 -11.85
N THR A 70 -2.50 -11.69 -11.94
CA THR A 70 -3.32 -12.88 -12.19
C THR A 70 -4.34 -13.10 -11.07
N GLY A 71 -5.63 -12.93 -11.38
CA GLY A 71 -6.74 -13.07 -10.43
C GLY A 71 -7.36 -11.76 -9.95
N ASP A 72 -6.84 -10.62 -10.38
CA ASP A 72 -7.56 -9.34 -10.29
C ASP A 72 -8.58 -9.28 -11.45
N ASN A 73 -9.85 -9.06 -11.12
CA ASN A 73 -10.94 -8.93 -12.11
C ASN A 73 -10.88 -7.60 -12.88
N THR A 74 -9.89 -6.76 -12.63
CA THR A 74 -9.72 -5.45 -13.25
C THR A 74 -9.18 -5.61 -14.68
N THR A 75 -10.10 -5.73 -15.63
CA THR A 75 -9.79 -5.56 -17.05
C THR A 75 -9.45 -4.09 -17.32
N ILE A 76 -8.70 -3.83 -18.40
CA ILE A 76 -8.43 -2.46 -18.90
C ILE A 76 -9.74 -1.69 -19.14
N GLU A 77 -10.84 -2.40 -19.36
CA GLU A 77 -12.19 -1.85 -19.54
C GLU A 77 -12.77 -1.21 -18.25
N ASP A 78 -12.51 -1.78 -17.06
CA ASP A 78 -12.85 -1.14 -15.76
C ASP A 78 -12.05 0.16 -15.53
N TYR A 79 -10.93 0.33 -16.25
CA TYR A 79 -10.05 1.48 -16.14
C TYR A 79 -10.61 2.74 -16.84
N PHE A 80 -11.51 2.55 -17.80
CA PHE A 80 -12.11 3.63 -18.59
C PHE A 80 -13.60 3.84 -18.30
N ASP A 81 -14.20 3.09 -17.37
CA ASP A 81 -15.59 3.28 -16.98
C ASP A 81 -15.69 4.23 -15.76
N PRO A 82 -16.09 5.50 -15.94
CA PRO A 82 -16.24 6.47 -14.85
C PRO A 82 -17.37 6.12 -13.85
N LEU A 83 -18.05 4.98 -14.02
CA LEU A 83 -19.07 4.48 -13.12
C LEU A 83 -18.51 3.64 -11.95
N ASP A 84 -17.29 3.12 -12.04
CA ASP A 84 -16.70 2.25 -10.99
C ASP A 84 -16.09 3.03 -9.81
N ASP A 85 -15.86 4.34 -9.98
CA ASP A 85 -15.47 5.23 -8.88
C ASP A 85 -16.52 5.23 -7.76
N ARG A 86 -17.81 5.09 -8.10
CA ARG A 86 -18.91 5.04 -7.11
C ARG A 86 -18.94 3.71 -6.35
N ALA A 87 -18.70 2.58 -7.03
CA ALA A 87 -18.67 1.27 -6.38
C ALA A 87 -17.42 1.09 -5.48
N ARG A 88 -16.29 1.70 -5.85
CA ARG A 88 -15.09 1.76 -4.99
C ARG A 88 -15.21 2.73 -3.82
N GLU A 89 -15.99 3.80 -3.95
CA GLU A 89 -16.37 4.65 -2.83
C GLU A 89 -17.26 3.91 -1.82
N ASP A 90 -18.09 2.96 -2.27
CA ASP A 90 -18.93 2.14 -1.39
C ASP A 90 -18.17 0.99 -0.69
N ALA A 91 -17.04 0.53 -1.26
CA ALA A 91 -16.20 -0.52 -0.66
C ALA A 91 -15.14 0.01 0.34
N LYS A 92 -14.74 1.29 0.25
CA LYS A 92 -13.82 1.93 1.22
C LYS A 92 -14.40 2.15 2.63
N PRO A 93 -15.69 2.47 2.87
CA PRO A 93 -16.21 2.72 4.22
C PRO A 93 -16.22 1.49 5.11
N GLU A 94 -16.21 0.27 4.58
CA GLU A 94 -16.17 -0.94 5.43
C GLU A 94 -14.85 -1.10 6.18
N LYS A 95 -13.70 -0.79 5.55
CA LYS A 95 -12.39 -0.88 6.22
C LYS A 95 -12.18 0.17 7.31
N TYR A 96 -12.89 1.29 7.26
CA TYR A 96 -12.73 2.39 8.22
C TYR A 96 -13.89 2.54 9.20
N LYS A 97 -14.97 1.76 9.07
CA LYS A 97 -16.12 1.78 9.99
C LYS A 97 -15.69 1.65 11.44
N ASP A 98 -14.83 0.68 11.74
CA ASP A 98 -14.35 0.46 13.12
C ASP A 98 -13.51 1.63 13.63
N LEU A 99 -12.65 2.21 12.79
CA LEU A 99 -11.83 3.37 13.15
C LEU A 99 -12.70 4.61 13.41
N ILE A 100 -13.71 4.85 12.57
CA ILE A 100 -14.64 5.99 12.68
C ILE A 100 -15.46 5.88 13.97
N ILE A 101 -15.92 4.69 14.34
CA ILE A 101 -16.67 4.46 15.58
C ILE A 101 -15.80 4.77 16.81
N ILE A 102 -14.54 4.30 16.81
CA ILE A 102 -13.61 4.56 17.92
C ILE A 102 -13.32 6.06 18.06
N VAL A 103 -13.04 6.75 16.94
CA VAL A 103 -12.76 8.19 16.95
C VAL A 103 -13.98 8.99 17.42
N ALA A 104 -15.19 8.62 16.99
CA ALA A 104 -16.43 9.26 17.42
C ALA A 104 -16.69 9.09 18.93
N ALA A 105 -16.42 7.90 19.48
CA ALA A 105 -16.58 7.63 20.90
C ALA A 105 -15.61 8.46 21.77
N ILE A 106 -14.35 8.58 21.35
CA ILE A 106 -13.35 9.40 22.05
C ILE A 106 -13.74 10.89 22.04
N LEU A 107 -14.22 11.39 20.90
CA LEU A 107 -14.69 12.78 20.78
C LEU A 107 -15.88 13.08 21.70
N LEU A 108 -16.83 12.15 21.82
CA LEU A 108 -17.97 12.31 22.72
C LEU A 108 -17.55 12.32 24.19
N LEU A 109 -16.61 11.47 24.60
CA LEU A 109 -16.07 11.47 25.95
C LEU A 109 -15.31 12.76 26.27
N ALA A 110 -14.51 13.26 25.32
CA ALA A 110 -13.80 14.52 25.47
C ALA A 110 -14.77 15.72 25.62
N LEU A 111 -15.83 15.75 24.80
CA LEU A 111 -16.88 16.78 24.90
C LEU A 111 -17.63 16.70 26.24
N ALA A 112 -18.00 15.51 26.70
CA ALA A 112 -18.66 15.32 27.98
C ALA A 112 -17.78 15.77 29.16
N ALA A 113 -16.48 15.45 29.11
CA ALA A 113 -15.51 15.89 30.11
C ALA A 113 -15.34 17.42 30.11
N LEU A 114 -15.27 18.05 28.94
CA LEU A 114 -15.19 19.51 28.82
C LEU A 114 -16.44 20.20 29.38
N ILE A 115 -17.64 19.67 29.09
CA ILE A 115 -18.89 20.21 29.64
C ILE A 115 -18.93 20.05 31.16
N TYR A 116 -18.53 18.89 31.68
CA TYR A 116 -18.46 18.65 33.12
C TYR A 116 -17.48 19.59 33.82
N ILE A 117 -16.31 19.84 33.24
CA ILE A 117 -15.33 20.81 33.75
C ILE A 117 -15.88 22.24 33.69
N LYS A 118 -16.65 22.59 32.65
CA LYS A 118 -17.27 23.91 32.48
C LYS A 118 -18.45 24.16 33.44
N MET A 119 -19.13 23.10 33.88
CA MET A 119 -20.30 23.17 34.77
C MET A 119 -19.95 23.10 36.26
N LYS A 120 -18.72 22.73 36.60
CA LYS A 120 -18.20 22.72 37.97
C LYS A 120 -17.45 24.02 38.27
#